data_AF-A0A397IKP3-F1
#
_entry.id   AF-A0A397IKP3-F1
#
_cell.length_a   1.000
_cell.length_b   1.000
_cell.length_c   1.000
_cell.angle_alpha   90.00
_cell.angle_beta   90.00
_cell.angle_gamma   90.00
#
_symmetry.space_group_name_H-M   'P 1'
#
loop_
_entity.id
_entity.type
_entity.pdbx_description
1 polymer ?
#
loop_
_entity_poly.entity_id
_entity_poly.type
_entity_poly.pdbx_seq_one_letter_code
_entity_poly.pdbx_strand_id
1 'polypeptide(L)'
;MQNMYSSIFPETPSRFLSSTSTSYYINNNHNNSSTQYGSKIINNNNNNNNSSSNNNDRGGSETPTNSIINFSFKKVDFNRDEIRQKNKLFEEEFLNYINNAKYNLSVNKQHWQSSLALEKGNITRYSEEIKSVEKKNKELIATLEKEKKELYKIQLEVTNLKNEENLKLERKNSLLRQVEITKKDIQKYRDVLSEKQIALEKQLAQNEPELNRFEDKLAFTMEGVRDDAILFTFKCIYENDSSRKCSFTVDVGEKYSVIECNPPLGQVVCDLLSQLNSTRDFFTFIKKMRQAFLLSEKQIALEKQLAQNEPELNRFEDKLAFTMEGVRDDAILFTFKCIYENDSSRKCSFTVDVGEKYSVIECNPPLGQVVCDLLSQLNSTRDFFTFIKKMRQAFRKNALEETTV
;
A
#
# COMPACT_ATOMS: atom_id res chain seq x y z
N MET A 1 32.84 17.97 4.22
CA MET A 1 31.80 18.88 4.75
C MET A 1 30.47 18.16 4.67
N GLN A 2 29.78 18.02 5.82
CA GLN A 2 28.35 17.66 6.02
C GLN A 2 27.89 16.30 5.41
N ASN A 3 27.27 15.35 6.13
CA ASN A 3 26.43 15.43 7.32
C ASN A 3 26.56 14.18 8.20
N MET A 4 26.65 14.44 9.51
CA MET A 4 26.27 13.55 10.61
C MET A 4 24.76 13.61 10.84
N TYR A 5 24.12 12.48 11.14
CA TYR A 5 23.01 12.26 12.11
C TYR A 5 22.97 10.73 12.33
N SER A 6 23.45 10.19 13.47
CA SER A 6 22.67 9.78 14.68
C SER A 6 21.28 9.19 14.35
N SER A 7 20.78 8.08 14.92
CA SER A 7 20.95 7.46 16.24
C SER A 7 20.20 6.10 16.23
N ILE A 8 20.75 5.02 16.78
CA ILE A 8 20.45 4.43 18.11
C ILE A 8 19.01 3.86 18.25
N PHE A 9 18.88 2.53 18.24
CA PHE A 9 17.95 1.76 19.08
C PHE A 9 18.59 0.40 19.43
N PRO A 10 18.49 -0.08 20.68
CA PRO A 10 19.11 -1.34 21.11
C PRO A 10 18.19 -2.54 20.87
N GLU A 11 18.74 -3.62 20.35
CA GLU A 11 18.11 -4.94 20.33
C GLU A 11 18.09 -5.54 21.74
N THR A 12 16.92 -6.03 22.16
CA THR A 12 16.79 -6.92 23.32
C THR A 12 16.23 -8.26 22.85
N PRO A 13 16.79 -9.40 23.29
CA PRO A 13 16.26 -10.71 22.93
C PRO A 13 15.23 -11.18 23.99
N SER A 14 13.96 -11.29 23.60
CA SER A 14 12.93 -11.90 24.44
C SER A 14 12.99 -13.43 24.34
N ARG A 15 13.32 -14.06 25.48
CA ARG A 15 13.32 -15.50 25.70
C ARG A 15 11.94 -16.11 25.48
N PHE A 16 11.92 -17.26 24.80
CA PHE A 16 10.83 -18.21 24.78
C PHE A 16 10.57 -18.76 26.19
N LEU A 17 9.32 -18.69 26.64
CA LEU A 17 8.77 -19.61 27.64
C LEU A 17 7.53 -20.26 27.05
N SER A 18 7.64 -21.57 26.87
CA SER A 18 6.55 -22.48 26.56
C SER A 18 5.68 -22.67 27.80
N SER A 19 4.36 -22.53 27.63
CA SER A 19 3.39 -23.09 28.56
C SER A 19 2.29 -23.78 27.79
N THR A 20 2.29 -25.10 27.91
CA THR A 20 1.24 -26.02 27.50
C THR A 20 -0.06 -25.70 28.24
N SER A 21 -1.13 -25.38 27.52
CA SER A 21 -2.48 -25.29 28.06
C SER A 21 -3.32 -26.46 27.57
N THR A 22 -3.64 -27.31 28.54
CA THR A 22 -4.51 -28.47 28.50
C THR A 22 -5.93 -28.09 28.04
N SER A 23 -6.42 -28.83 27.06
CA SER A 23 -7.79 -28.79 26.57
C SER A 23 -8.75 -29.41 27.60
N TYR A 24 -9.78 -28.66 27.99
CA TYR A 24 -11.00 -29.22 28.56
C TYR A 24 -12.18 -28.88 27.64
N TYR A 25 -12.69 -29.93 27.00
CA TYR A 25 -14.00 -29.96 26.35
C TYR A 25 -15.08 -29.78 27.43
N ILE A 26 -15.92 -28.75 27.31
CA ILE A 26 -17.23 -28.74 27.95
C ILE A 26 -18.27 -28.69 26.82
N ASN A 27 -18.94 -29.81 26.69
CA ASN A 27 -20.01 -30.09 25.73
C ASN A 27 -21.29 -29.42 26.23
N ASN A 28 -21.84 -28.50 25.44
CA ASN A 28 -23.19 -27.98 25.61
C ASN A 28 -24.17 -29.03 25.10
N ASN A 29 -25.07 -29.51 25.96
CA ASN A 29 -26.30 -30.13 25.50
C ASN A 29 -27.50 -29.55 26.22
N HIS A 30 -28.31 -28.84 25.43
CA HIS A 30 -29.71 -28.52 25.72
C HIS A 30 -30.49 -29.83 25.91
N ASN A 31 -31.36 -29.89 26.91
CA ASN A 31 -32.75 -30.25 26.66
C ASN A 31 -33.71 -29.87 27.81
N ASN A 32 -34.79 -29.25 27.35
CA ASN A 32 -36.03 -28.84 27.97
C ASN A 32 -36.68 -29.79 29.00
N SER A 33 -37.26 -29.20 30.04
CA SER A 33 -38.63 -29.48 30.56
C SER A 33 -38.90 -28.48 31.70
N SER A 34 -39.64 -27.39 31.45
CA SER A 34 -41.10 -27.31 31.56
C SER A 34 -41.68 -28.01 32.80
N THR A 35 -41.85 -27.26 33.90
CA THR A 35 -43.12 -27.25 34.60
C THR A 35 -43.36 -25.91 35.29
N GLN A 36 -44.46 -25.33 34.84
CA GLN A 36 -45.13 -24.11 35.27
C GLN A 36 -45.97 -24.41 36.53
N TYR A 37 -46.65 -23.38 37.05
CA TYR A 37 -47.55 -23.32 38.22
C TYR A 37 -46.83 -22.98 39.53
N GLY A 38 -47.13 -21.88 40.21
CA GLY A 38 -48.27 -20.98 40.12
C GLY A 38 -48.67 -20.62 41.55
N SER A 39 -48.31 -19.40 41.96
CA SER A 39 -48.70 -18.80 43.24
C SER A 39 -50.22 -18.82 43.43
N LYS A 40 -50.69 -19.09 44.65
CA LYS A 40 -52.02 -18.62 45.11
C LYS A 40 -52.07 -18.51 46.63
N ILE A 41 -52.06 -17.28 47.10
CA ILE A 41 -52.72 -16.81 48.32
C ILE A 41 -54.23 -16.82 48.03
N ILE A 42 -55.08 -17.20 49.00
CA ILE A 42 -56.41 -16.62 49.29
C ILE A 42 -56.95 -17.17 50.62
N ASN A 43 -57.40 -16.24 51.46
CA ASN A 43 -58.28 -16.36 52.63
C ASN A 43 -59.66 -16.95 52.28
N ASN A 44 -60.29 -17.75 53.16
CA ASN A 44 -61.54 -17.36 53.85
C ASN A 44 -62.17 -18.48 54.71
N ASN A 45 -62.86 -18.00 55.76
CA ASN A 45 -63.85 -18.62 56.64
C ASN A 45 -64.88 -19.56 55.96
N ASN A 46 -65.35 -20.62 56.65
CA ASN A 46 -66.66 -20.66 57.34
C ASN A 46 -67.08 -22.10 57.74
N ASN A 47 -67.55 -22.22 58.99
CA ASN A 47 -68.75 -22.90 59.50
C ASN A 47 -69.06 -24.40 59.34
N ASN A 48 -69.64 -24.89 60.45
CA ASN A 48 -70.65 -25.94 60.64
C ASN A 48 -70.14 -27.40 60.65
N ASN A 49 -70.64 -28.33 61.49
CA ASN A 49 -71.60 -28.32 62.60
C ASN A 49 -71.61 -29.74 63.22
N ASN A 50 -72.05 -29.86 64.49
CA ASN A 50 -72.86 -30.97 65.07
C ASN A 50 -72.25 -32.38 65.15
N SER A 51 -72.56 -33.28 66.08
CA SER A 51 -73.38 -33.40 67.31
C SER A 51 -72.82 -34.65 68.04
N SER A 52 -72.99 -34.88 69.34
CA SER A 52 -74.20 -35.46 69.92
C SER A 52 -74.05 -35.69 71.43
N SER A 53 -75.22 -35.63 72.06
CA SER A 53 -75.53 -35.66 73.47
C SER A 53 -75.49 -37.03 74.18
N ASN A 54 -75.51 -36.92 75.51
CA ASN A 54 -76.41 -37.58 76.48
C ASN A 54 -76.11 -38.96 77.12
N ASN A 55 -76.16 -38.87 78.46
CA ASN A 55 -76.81 -39.74 79.44
C ASN A 55 -76.23 -41.14 79.76
N ASN A 56 -76.00 -41.38 81.06
CA ASN A 56 -76.85 -42.33 81.77
C ASN A 56 -76.88 -42.13 83.28
N ASP A 57 -78.12 -42.09 83.74
CA ASP A 57 -78.67 -42.15 85.08
C ASP A 57 -78.86 -43.63 85.48
N ARG A 58 -78.85 -43.95 86.78
CA ARG A 58 -79.32 -45.26 87.28
C ARG A 58 -79.74 -45.16 88.74
N GLY A 59 -81.03 -44.88 88.94
CA GLY A 59 -81.77 -45.21 90.15
C GLY A 59 -82.16 -46.69 90.22
N GLY A 60 -82.48 -47.14 91.43
CA GLY A 60 -83.05 -48.45 91.74
C GLY A 60 -83.92 -48.36 93.00
N SER A 61 -85.22 -48.45 92.76
CA SER A 61 -86.42 -48.70 93.60
C SER A 61 -86.29 -49.97 94.48
N GLU A 62 -87.12 -50.34 95.46
CA GLU A 62 -88.42 -49.89 96.01
C GLU A 62 -88.68 -50.63 97.35
N THR A 63 -89.74 -50.21 98.04
CA THR A 63 -90.34 -50.63 99.33
C THR A 63 -90.78 -52.11 99.45
N PRO A 64 -91.22 -52.58 100.65
CA PRO A 64 -92.68 -52.70 100.86
C PRO A 64 -93.19 -52.49 102.31
N THR A 65 -94.52 -52.54 102.43
CA THR A 65 -95.45 -52.07 103.48
C THR A 65 -95.84 -53.05 104.61
N ASN A 66 -96.28 -52.45 105.74
CA ASN A 66 -97.34 -52.84 106.71
C ASN A 66 -97.19 -54.05 107.65
N SER A 67 -97.20 -53.80 108.97
CA SER A 67 -98.39 -53.95 109.87
C SER A 67 -98.01 -54.11 111.36
N ILE A 68 -98.98 -53.81 112.22
CA ILE A 68 -98.95 -53.56 113.67
C ILE A 68 -98.79 -54.84 114.50
N ILE A 69 -97.88 -54.87 115.49
CA ILE A 69 -98.00 -55.70 116.72
C ILE A 69 -97.46 -54.94 117.95
N ASN A 70 -98.24 -55.02 119.02
CA ASN A 70 -98.11 -54.49 120.38
C ASN A 70 -97.17 -55.36 121.25
N PHE A 71 -96.33 -54.79 122.13
CA PHE A 71 -96.19 -55.15 123.57
C PHE A 71 -94.88 -54.68 124.27
N SER A 72 -95.11 -54.09 125.44
CA SER A 72 -94.40 -54.19 126.73
C SER A 72 -93.01 -53.59 126.96
N PHE A 73 -93.04 -52.52 127.76
CA PHE A 73 -91.96 -51.87 128.49
C PHE A 73 -91.06 -52.81 129.31
N LYS A 74 -89.75 -52.56 129.26
CA LYS A 74 -88.85 -52.64 130.41
C LYS A 74 -88.14 -51.29 130.58
N LYS A 75 -88.39 -50.65 131.72
CA LYS A 75 -87.79 -49.38 132.15
C LYS A 75 -86.31 -49.65 132.49
N VAL A 76 -85.38 -49.10 131.71
CA VAL A 76 -83.94 -49.14 132.03
C VAL A 76 -83.33 -47.77 131.73
N ASP A 77 -82.56 -47.29 132.69
CA ASP A 77 -82.05 -45.92 132.91
C ASP A 77 -81.34 -45.26 131.72
N PHE A 78 -81.76 -44.03 131.41
CA PHE A 78 -80.99 -43.11 130.58
C PHE A 78 -79.97 -42.38 131.46
N ASN A 79 -78.71 -42.81 131.43
CA ASN A 79 -77.59 -42.05 131.97
C ASN A 79 -77.33 -40.79 131.10
N ARG A 80 -78.16 -39.76 131.27
CA ARG A 80 -78.17 -38.51 130.48
C ARG A 80 -76.86 -37.71 130.56
N ASP A 81 -76.05 -37.91 131.59
CA ASP A 81 -74.83 -37.12 131.80
C ASP A 81 -73.64 -37.59 130.94
N GLU A 82 -73.55 -38.89 130.63
CA GLU A 82 -72.49 -39.44 129.79
C GLU A 82 -72.64 -39.01 128.30
N ILE A 83 -73.89 -38.94 127.82
CA ILE A 83 -74.22 -38.43 126.48
C ILE A 83 -73.93 -36.94 126.37
N ARG A 84 -74.18 -36.17 127.45
CA ARG A 84 -73.91 -34.73 127.48
C ARG A 84 -72.42 -34.42 127.43
N GLN A 85 -71.60 -35.24 128.08
CA GLN A 85 -70.14 -35.12 128.06
C GLN A 85 -69.53 -35.52 126.70
N LYS A 86 -70.05 -36.59 126.09
CA LYS A 86 -69.70 -36.98 124.71
C LYS A 86 -70.12 -35.93 123.67
N ASN A 87 -71.28 -35.31 123.83
CA ASN A 87 -71.71 -34.20 122.96
C ASN A 87 -70.81 -32.96 123.11
N LYS A 88 -70.35 -32.65 124.32
CA LYS A 88 -69.43 -31.52 124.54
C LYS A 88 -68.04 -31.77 123.97
N LEU A 89 -67.51 -32.98 124.16
CA LEU A 89 -66.25 -33.41 123.54
C LEU A 89 -66.35 -33.44 122.01
N PHE A 90 -67.48 -33.91 121.48
CA PHE A 90 -67.75 -33.86 120.04
C PHE A 90 -67.84 -32.42 119.54
N GLU A 91 -68.54 -31.53 120.25
CA GLU A 91 -68.58 -30.10 119.89
C GLU A 91 -67.18 -29.47 119.92
N GLU A 92 -66.34 -29.79 120.91
CA GLU A 92 -64.97 -29.30 120.99
C GLU A 92 -64.08 -29.87 119.86
N GLU A 93 -64.15 -31.18 119.59
CA GLU A 93 -63.44 -31.81 118.46
C GLU A 93 -63.95 -31.29 117.11
N PHE A 94 -65.25 -31.07 116.98
CA PHE A 94 -65.89 -30.55 115.77
C PHE A 94 -65.53 -29.08 115.54
N LEU A 95 -65.50 -28.25 116.59
CA LEU A 95 -65.01 -26.87 116.53
C LEU A 95 -63.51 -26.84 116.20
N ASN A 96 -62.72 -27.76 116.75
CA ASN A 96 -61.30 -27.87 116.44
C ASN A 96 -61.08 -28.34 114.99
N TYR A 97 -61.90 -29.27 114.50
CA TYR A 97 -61.93 -29.68 113.09
C TYR A 97 -62.33 -28.52 112.17
N ILE A 98 -63.37 -27.74 112.53
CA ILE A 98 -63.78 -26.55 111.77
C ILE A 98 -62.68 -25.50 111.78
N ASN A 99 -62.02 -25.26 112.92
CA ASN A 99 -60.93 -24.30 113.02
C ASN A 99 -59.71 -24.75 112.22
N ASN A 100 -59.37 -26.04 112.27
CA ASN A 100 -58.32 -26.63 111.44
C ASN A 100 -58.69 -26.55 109.95
N ALA A 101 -59.94 -26.83 109.58
CA ALA A 101 -60.42 -26.70 108.21
C ALA A 101 -60.39 -25.25 107.73
N LYS A 102 -60.80 -24.28 108.56
CA LYS A 102 -60.72 -22.84 108.25
C LYS A 102 -59.27 -22.37 108.12
N TYR A 103 -58.38 -22.83 109.01
CA TYR A 103 -56.96 -22.54 108.94
C TYR A 103 -56.34 -23.10 107.65
N ASN A 104 -56.57 -24.40 107.35
CA ASN A 104 -56.10 -25.03 106.12
C ASN A 104 -56.67 -24.36 104.87
N LEU A 105 -57.94 -23.94 104.89
CA LEU A 105 -58.56 -23.23 103.78
C LEU A 105 -57.96 -21.82 103.60
N SER A 106 -57.62 -21.13 104.69
CA SER A 106 -56.94 -19.84 104.64
C SER A 106 -55.51 -19.96 104.11
N VAL A 107 -54.74 -20.94 104.61
CA VAL A 107 -53.39 -21.24 104.14
C VAL A 107 -53.42 -21.66 102.67
N ASN A 108 -54.33 -22.54 102.28
CA ASN A 108 -54.52 -22.92 100.88
C ASN A 108 -54.90 -21.71 100.03
N LYS A 109 -55.83 -20.86 100.48
CA LYS A 109 -56.19 -19.63 99.76
C LYS A 109 -54.97 -18.72 99.56
N GLN A 110 -54.14 -18.53 100.59
CA GLN A 110 -52.93 -17.73 100.51
C GLN A 110 -51.89 -18.37 99.57
N HIS A 111 -51.71 -19.69 99.63
CA HIS A 111 -50.85 -20.43 98.72
C HIS A 111 -51.33 -20.29 97.27
N TRP A 112 -52.62 -20.51 97.01
CA TRP A 112 -53.22 -20.31 95.69
C TRP A 112 -53.06 -18.88 95.18
N GLN A 113 -53.26 -17.88 96.04
CA GLN A 113 -53.04 -16.47 95.67
C GLN A 113 -51.57 -16.19 95.33
N SER A 114 -50.63 -16.76 96.09
CA SER A 114 -49.19 -16.64 95.82
C SER A 114 -48.79 -17.33 94.51
N SER A 115 -49.24 -18.58 94.29
CA SER A 115 -49.01 -19.30 93.04
C SER A 115 -49.61 -18.58 91.84
N LEU A 116 -50.82 -18.00 91.97
CA LEU A 116 -51.46 -17.24 90.90
C LEU A 116 -50.74 -15.91 90.62
N ALA A 117 -50.20 -15.24 91.64
CA ALA A 117 -49.39 -14.04 91.46
C ALA A 117 -48.06 -14.36 90.77
N LEU A 118 -47.39 -15.45 91.17
CA LEU A 118 -46.17 -15.93 90.53
C LEU A 118 -46.41 -16.32 89.07
N GLU A 119 -47.50 -17.04 88.79
CA GLU A 119 -47.84 -17.45 87.44
C GLU A 119 -48.21 -16.25 86.55
N LYS A 120 -48.94 -15.26 87.07
CA LYS A 120 -49.17 -13.99 86.37
C LYS A 120 -47.87 -13.24 86.08
N GLY A 121 -46.92 -13.26 87.02
CA GLY A 121 -45.58 -12.71 86.83
C GLY A 121 -44.81 -13.42 85.70
N ASN A 122 -44.85 -14.75 85.69
CA ASN A 122 -44.25 -15.57 84.63
C ASN A 122 -44.88 -15.30 83.26
N ILE A 123 -46.22 -15.26 83.18
CA ILE A 123 -46.95 -14.94 81.95
C ILE A 123 -46.54 -13.56 81.41
N THR A 124 -46.43 -12.56 82.29
CA THR A 124 -46.01 -11.21 81.89
C THR A 124 -44.58 -11.21 81.37
N ARG A 125 -43.66 -11.87 82.08
CA ARG A 125 -42.26 -12.04 81.66
C ARG A 125 -42.15 -12.74 80.31
N TYR A 126 -42.83 -13.86 80.11
CA TYR A 126 -42.83 -14.56 78.83
C TYR A 126 -43.45 -13.72 77.70
N SER A 127 -44.50 -12.93 77.98
CA SER A 127 -45.08 -12.02 76.99
C SER A 127 -44.08 -10.94 76.56
N GLU A 128 -43.32 -10.38 77.48
CA GLU A 128 -42.27 -9.40 77.18
C GLU A 128 -41.12 -10.02 76.39
N GLU A 129 -40.72 -11.24 76.73
CA GLU A 129 -39.69 -11.98 76.01
C GLU A 129 -40.13 -12.30 74.58
N ILE A 130 -41.38 -12.76 74.38
CA ILE A 130 -41.98 -12.95 73.06
C ILE A 130 -41.94 -11.66 72.25
N LYS A 131 -42.38 -10.53 72.84
CA LYS A 131 -42.35 -9.21 72.16
C LYS A 131 -40.92 -8.78 71.79
N SER A 132 -39.95 -9.05 72.66
CA SER A 132 -38.53 -8.76 72.39
C SER A 132 -37.99 -9.59 71.23
N VAL A 133 -38.28 -10.90 71.21
CA VAL A 133 -37.92 -11.80 70.11
C VAL A 133 -38.61 -11.41 68.81
N GLU A 134 -39.90 -11.08 68.85
CA GLU A 134 -40.65 -10.60 67.69
C GLU A 134 -40.05 -9.31 67.11
N LYS A 135 -39.63 -8.37 67.96
CA LYS A 135 -38.95 -7.15 67.53
C LYS A 135 -37.62 -7.47 66.84
N LYS A 136 -36.78 -8.31 67.46
CA LYS A 136 -35.50 -8.75 66.85
C LYS A 136 -35.72 -9.47 65.51
N ASN A 137 -36.75 -10.29 65.41
CA ASN A 137 -37.08 -10.99 64.18
C ASN A 137 -37.50 -10.01 63.06
N LYS A 138 -38.31 -8.99 63.39
CA LYS A 138 -38.66 -7.92 62.43
C LYS A 138 -37.44 -7.14 61.96
N GLU A 139 -36.52 -6.80 62.86
CA GLU A 139 -35.26 -6.11 62.53
C GLU A 139 -34.36 -6.98 61.63
N LEU A 140 -34.27 -8.28 61.91
CA LEU A 140 -33.51 -9.22 61.09
C LEU A 140 -34.10 -9.35 59.69
N ILE A 141 -35.43 -9.48 59.55
CA ILE A 141 -36.11 -9.54 58.25
C ILE A 141 -35.85 -8.26 57.45
N ALA A 142 -35.96 -7.09 58.07
CA ALA A 142 -35.68 -5.81 57.41
C ALA A 142 -34.22 -5.71 56.93
N THR A 143 -33.28 -6.23 57.73
CA THR A 143 -31.86 -6.27 57.37
C THR A 143 -31.61 -7.22 56.19
N LEU A 144 -32.20 -8.43 56.22
CA LEU A 144 -32.11 -9.40 55.13
C LEU A 144 -32.71 -8.87 53.82
N GLU A 145 -33.82 -8.13 53.87
CA GLU A 145 -34.40 -7.51 52.69
C GLU A 145 -33.49 -6.42 52.11
N LYS A 146 -32.83 -5.63 52.96
CA LYS A 146 -31.85 -4.63 52.53
C LYS A 146 -30.63 -5.29 51.88
N GLU A 147 -30.06 -6.30 52.53
CA GLU A 147 -28.93 -7.06 52.00
C GLU A 147 -29.27 -7.73 50.67
N LYS A 148 -30.47 -8.33 50.53
CA LYS A 148 -30.94 -8.88 49.25
C LYS A 148 -30.95 -7.82 48.15
N LYS A 149 -31.49 -6.62 48.42
CA LYS A 149 -31.51 -5.51 47.44
C LYS A 149 -30.10 -5.07 47.06
N GLU A 150 -29.19 -4.98 48.02
CA GLU A 150 -27.78 -4.64 47.77
C GLU A 150 -27.08 -5.72 46.94
N LEU A 151 -27.31 -7.00 47.23
CA LEU A 151 -26.79 -8.12 46.42
C LEU A 151 -27.31 -8.06 44.99
N TYR A 152 -28.60 -7.80 44.77
CA TYR A 152 -29.14 -7.63 43.42
C TYR A 152 -28.48 -6.47 42.66
N LYS A 153 -28.24 -5.35 43.34
CA LYS A 153 -27.57 -4.18 42.74
C LYS A 153 -26.13 -4.50 42.34
N ILE A 154 -25.38 -5.14 43.24
CA ILE A 154 -23.98 -5.54 42.99
C ILE A 154 -23.93 -6.57 41.86
N GLN A 155 -24.84 -7.56 41.85
CA GLN A 155 -24.89 -8.56 40.80
C GLN A 155 -25.18 -7.95 39.43
N LEU A 156 -26.08 -6.97 39.36
CA LEU A 156 -26.34 -6.21 38.14
C LEU A 156 -25.09 -5.45 37.66
N GLU A 157 -24.38 -4.78 38.57
CA GLU A 157 -23.14 -4.06 38.26
C GLU A 157 -22.04 -5.01 37.74
N VAL A 158 -21.86 -6.16 38.38
CA VAL A 158 -20.93 -7.21 37.93
C VAL A 158 -21.29 -7.70 36.53
N THR A 159 -22.58 -7.93 36.23
CA THR A 159 -22.98 -8.33 34.88
C THR A 159 -22.72 -7.24 33.84
N ASN A 160 -22.92 -5.97 34.18
CA ASN A 160 -22.64 -4.85 33.29
C ASN A 160 -21.14 -4.72 33.01
N LEU A 161 -20.30 -4.77 34.05
CA LEU A 161 -18.84 -4.71 33.90
C LEU A 161 -18.31 -5.87 33.07
N LYS A 162 -18.85 -7.09 33.25
CA LYS A 162 -18.50 -8.26 32.43
C LYS A 162 -18.89 -8.09 30.96
N ASN A 163 -20.03 -7.47 30.69
CA ASN A 163 -20.44 -7.15 29.32
C ASN A 163 -19.51 -6.10 28.69
N GLU A 164 -19.15 -5.05 29.44
CA GLU A 164 -18.19 -4.06 28.96
C GLU A 164 -16.80 -4.65 28.68
N GLU A 165 -16.33 -5.55 29.54
CA GLU A 165 -15.07 -6.27 29.35
C GLU A 165 -15.10 -7.09 28.05
N ASN A 166 -16.17 -7.85 27.83
CA ASN A 166 -16.35 -8.63 26.61
C ASN A 166 -16.36 -7.75 25.35
N LEU A 167 -17.07 -6.62 25.37
CA LEU A 167 -17.08 -5.67 24.25
C LEU A 167 -15.70 -5.08 23.97
N LYS A 168 -14.95 -4.72 25.03
CA LYS A 168 -13.57 -4.22 24.90
C LYS A 168 -12.64 -5.30 24.35
N LEU A 169 -12.81 -6.55 24.77
CA LEU A 169 -12.05 -7.69 24.28
C LEU A 169 -12.33 -7.98 22.81
N GLU A 170 -13.59 -7.97 22.38
CA GLU A 170 -13.98 -8.12 20.98
C GLU A 170 -13.41 -7.01 20.11
N ARG A 171 -13.49 -5.75 20.56
CA ARG A 171 -12.90 -4.61 19.86
C ARG A 171 -11.38 -4.75 19.74
N LYS A 172 -10.69 -5.15 20.81
CA LYS A 172 -9.25 -5.44 20.80
C LYS A 172 -8.92 -6.52 19.77
N ASN A 173 -9.65 -7.63 19.78
CA ASN A 173 -9.43 -8.74 18.84
C ASN A 173 -9.68 -8.32 17.38
N SER A 174 -10.71 -7.51 17.12
CA SER A 174 -10.97 -6.94 15.80
C SER A 174 -9.82 -6.05 15.33
N LEU A 175 -9.33 -5.15 16.18
CA LEU A 175 -8.20 -4.28 15.85
C LEU A 175 -6.92 -5.07 15.60
N LEU A 176 -6.64 -6.11 16.39
CA LEU A 176 -5.48 -6.98 16.17
C LEU A 176 -5.55 -7.69 14.80
N ARG A 177 -6.74 -8.16 14.40
CA ARG A 177 -6.93 -8.74 13.06
C ARG A 177 -6.69 -7.71 11.96
N GLN A 178 -7.18 -6.48 12.11
CA GLN A 178 -6.96 -5.41 11.13
C GLN A 178 -5.47 -5.08 11.01
N VAL A 179 -4.76 -4.93 12.14
CA VAL A 179 -3.31 -4.70 12.15
C VAL A 179 -2.57 -5.83 11.41
N GLU A 180 -2.95 -7.08 11.63
CA GLU A 180 -2.32 -8.23 10.97
C GLU A 180 -2.58 -8.24 9.45
N ILE A 181 -3.80 -7.90 9.01
CA ILE A 181 -4.14 -7.77 7.59
C ILE A 181 -3.29 -6.65 6.96
N THR A 182 -3.29 -5.46 7.56
CA THR A 182 -2.53 -4.32 7.04
C THR A 182 -1.02 -4.60 7.01
N LYS A 183 -0.47 -5.30 8.01
CA LYS A 183 0.94 -5.73 8.00
C LYS A 183 1.24 -6.65 6.82
N LYS A 184 0.38 -7.62 6.54
CA LYS A 184 0.52 -8.52 5.38
C LYS A 184 0.44 -7.76 4.06
N ASP A 185 -0.46 -6.79 3.94
CA ASP A 185 -0.58 -6.00 2.73
C ASP A 185 0.65 -5.11 2.50
N ILE A 186 1.15 -4.44 3.55
CA ILE A 186 2.41 -3.68 3.49
C ILE A 186 3.57 -4.59 3.06
N GLN A 187 3.65 -5.81 3.59
CA GLN A 187 4.70 -6.74 3.20
C GLN A 187 4.61 -7.11 1.72
N LYS A 188 3.43 -7.45 1.21
CA LYS A 188 3.21 -7.72 -0.22
C LYS A 188 3.63 -6.54 -1.10
N TYR A 189 3.27 -5.31 -0.72
CA TYR A 189 3.69 -4.13 -1.49
C TYR A 189 5.20 -3.95 -1.49
N ARG A 190 5.88 -4.20 -0.37
CA ARG A 190 7.35 -4.16 -0.30
C ARG A 190 8.00 -5.22 -1.16
N ASP A 191 7.45 -6.43 -1.17
CA ASP A 191 7.96 -7.53 -1.98
C ASP A 191 7.85 -7.21 -3.48
N VAL A 192 6.69 -6.70 -3.93
CA VAL A 192 6.49 -6.26 -5.33
C VAL A 192 7.43 -5.12 -5.72
N LEU A 193 7.64 -4.13 -4.84
CA LEU A 193 8.57 -3.04 -5.10
C LEU A 193 10.02 -3.53 -5.17
N SER A 194 10.40 -4.46 -4.29
CA SER A 194 11.72 -5.09 -4.30
C SER A 194 11.94 -5.87 -5.60
N GLU A 195 10.98 -6.69 -6.02
CA GLU A 195 11.05 -7.42 -7.28
C GLU A 195 11.17 -6.47 -8.49
N LYS A 196 10.39 -5.39 -8.51
CA LYS A 196 10.47 -4.37 -9.57
C LYS A 196 11.84 -3.70 -9.60
N GLN A 197 12.39 -3.37 -8.43
CA GLN A 197 13.73 -2.77 -8.32
C GLN A 197 14.80 -3.72 -8.83
N ILE A 198 14.77 -4.98 -8.42
CA ILE A 198 15.71 -6.01 -8.89
C ILE A 198 15.59 -6.22 -10.41
N ALA A 199 14.36 -6.24 -10.94
CA ALA A 199 14.13 -6.36 -12.37
C ALA A 199 14.69 -5.16 -13.16
N LEU A 200 14.50 -3.94 -12.64
CA LEU A 200 15.04 -2.72 -13.23
C LEU A 200 16.57 -2.72 -13.19
N GLU A 201 17.17 -3.05 -12.05
CA GLU A 201 18.63 -3.15 -11.90
C GLU A 201 19.22 -4.20 -12.86
N LYS A 202 18.55 -5.35 -13.00
CA LYS A 202 18.95 -6.38 -13.96
C LYS A 202 18.87 -5.88 -15.40
N GLN A 203 17.81 -5.15 -15.76
CA GLN A 203 17.69 -4.55 -17.09
C GLN A 203 18.78 -3.50 -17.33
N LEU A 204 19.03 -2.61 -16.38
CA LEU A 204 20.10 -1.61 -16.49
C LEU A 204 21.47 -2.26 -16.66
N ALA A 205 21.76 -3.30 -15.87
CA ALA A 205 23.00 -4.07 -15.95
C ALA A 205 23.18 -4.81 -17.29
N GLN A 206 22.08 -5.12 -18.01
CA GLN A 206 22.12 -5.71 -19.35
C GLN A 206 22.19 -4.64 -20.45
N ASN A 207 21.50 -3.52 -20.28
CA ASN A 207 21.43 -2.46 -21.27
C ASN A 207 22.77 -1.77 -21.50
N GLU A 208 23.56 -1.52 -20.44
CA GLU A 208 24.87 -0.86 -20.56
C GLU A 208 25.86 -1.64 -21.46
N PRO A 209 26.13 -2.95 -21.24
CA PRO A 209 27.03 -3.70 -22.11
C PRO A 209 26.47 -3.89 -23.53
N GLU A 210 25.14 -3.99 -23.69
CA GLU A 210 24.51 -4.04 -25.00
C GLU A 210 24.67 -2.72 -25.77
N LEU A 211 24.45 -1.59 -25.10
CA LEU A 211 24.66 -0.26 -25.64
C LEU A 211 26.11 -0.10 -26.09
N ASN A 212 27.09 -0.39 -25.22
CA ASN A 212 28.51 -0.35 -25.56
C ASN A 212 28.83 -1.20 -26.79
N ARG A 213 28.27 -2.42 -26.87
CA ARG A 213 28.45 -3.30 -28.03
C ARG A 213 27.87 -2.69 -29.32
N PHE A 214 26.73 -2.00 -29.26
CA PHE A 214 26.16 -1.33 -30.43
C PHE A 214 26.95 -0.09 -30.82
N GLU A 215 27.37 0.71 -29.85
CA GLU A 215 28.20 1.89 -30.06
C GLU A 215 29.53 1.52 -30.72
N ASP A 216 30.18 0.45 -30.26
CA ASP A 216 31.43 -0.07 -30.82
C ASP A 216 31.23 -0.59 -32.25
N LYS A 217 30.19 -1.39 -32.49
CA LYS A 217 29.95 -2.00 -33.81
C LYS A 217 29.52 -0.98 -34.86
N LEU A 218 28.72 0.01 -34.47
CA LEU A 218 28.21 1.03 -35.39
C LEU A 218 29.16 2.23 -35.50
N ALA A 219 30.08 2.37 -34.54
CA ALA A 219 30.88 3.56 -34.32
C ALA A 219 29.99 4.80 -34.23
N PHE A 220 28.90 4.70 -33.47
CA PHE A 220 27.82 5.68 -33.43
C PHE A 220 27.28 5.80 -32.01
N THR A 221 27.18 7.02 -31.50
CA THR A 221 26.60 7.31 -30.19
C THR A 221 25.46 8.32 -30.33
N MET A 222 24.46 8.19 -29.46
CA MET A 222 23.28 9.07 -29.41
C MET A 222 23.09 9.54 -27.97
N GLU A 223 23.13 10.85 -27.77
CA GLU A 223 23.04 11.46 -26.45
C GLU A 223 21.94 12.51 -26.43
N GLY A 224 21.05 12.46 -25.44
CA GLY A 224 20.06 13.52 -25.20
C GLY A 224 20.75 14.70 -24.51
N VAL A 225 20.82 15.85 -25.18
CA VAL A 225 21.48 17.06 -24.65
C VAL A 225 20.48 17.97 -23.94
N ARG A 226 19.25 18.07 -24.47
CA ARG A 226 18.13 18.83 -23.90
C ARG A 226 16.84 18.02 -24.09
N ASP A 227 15.76 18.44 -23.42
CA ASP A 227 14.45 17.76 -23.48
C ASP A 227 14.01 17.48 -24.93
N ASP A 228 14.25 18.42 -25.85
CA ASP A 228 13.91 18.29 -27.26
C ASP A 228 15.14 18.21 -28.19
N ALA A 229 16.36 17.96 -27.70
CA ALA A 229 17.55 17.95 -28.56
C ALA A 229 18.41 16.69 -28.38
N ILE A 230 18.67 16.00 -29.49
CA ILE A 230 19.48 14.78 -29.54
C ILE A 230 20.76 15.04 -30.34
N LEU A 231 21.91 14.77 -29.72
CA LEU A 231 23.22 14.78 -30.33
C LEU A 231 23.54 13.40 -30.89
N PHE A 232 23.87 13.37 -32.17
CA PHE A 232 24.35 12.18 -32.86
C PHE A 232 25.83 12.34 -33.14
N THR A 233 26.63 11.35 -32.75
CA THR A 233 28.08 11.37 -33.00
C THR A 233 28.50 10.09 -33.71
N PHE A 234 29.15 10.25 -34.86
CA PHE A 234 29.81 9.17 -35.57
C PHE A 234 31.32 9.20 -35.32
N LYS A 235 31.90 8.01 -35.15
CA LYS A 235 33.33 7.72 -35.12
C LYS A 235 33.68 6.88 -36.36
N CYS A 236 34.97 6.76 -36.70
CA CYS A 236 35.43 5.92 -37.81
C CYS A 236 34.74 6.24 -39.16
N ILE A 237 34.44 7.51 -39.42
CA ILE A 237 33.90 7.94 -40.72
C ILE A 237 35.02 8.11 -41.74
N TYR A 238 36.15 8.66 -41.29
CA TYR A 238 37.28 9.00 -42.13
C TYR A 238 38.31 7.86 -42.09
N GLU A 239 38.75 7.40 -43.27
CA GLU A 239 39.71 6.30 -43.40
C GLU A 239 41.10 6.68 -42.87
N ASN A 240 41.47 7.96 -43.02
CA ASN A 240 42.77 8.49 -42.62
C ASN A 240 42.85 8.84 -41.12
N ASP A 241 41.70 9.12 -40.48
CA ASP A 241 41.63 9.49 -39.07
C ASP A 241 40.36 8.91 -38.43
N SER A 242 40.50 7.71 -37.88
CA SER A 242 39.41 7.00 -37.20
C SER A 242 38.99 7.65 -35.87
N SER A 243 39.84 8.53 -35.30
CA SER A 243 39.59 9.23 -34.04
C SER A 243 38.71 10.46 -34.22
N ARG A 244 38.74 11.08 -35.40
CA ARG A 244 37.97 12.28 -35.70
C ARG A 244 36.47 11.97 -35.72
N LYS A 245 35.75 12.68 -34.84
CA LYS A 245 34.30 12.53 -34.66
C LYS A 245 33.55 13.47 -35.59
N CYS A 246 32.44 13.00 -36.16
CA CYS A 246 31.46 13.84 -36.86
C CYS A 246 30.21 13.89 -36.00
N SER A 247 29.69 15.07 -35.73
CA SER A 247 28.50 15.20 -34.90
C SER A 247 27.47 16.14 -35.49
N PHE A 248 26.21 15.91 -35.15
CA PHE A 248 25.13 16.84 -35.43
C PHE A 248 24.05 16.73 -34.37
N THR A 249 23.40 17.86 -34.06
CA THR A 249 22.35 17.97 -33.05
C THR A 249 21.03 18.23 -33.74
N VAL A 250 20.03 17.37 -33.49
CA VAL A 250 18.67 17.51 -34.03
C VAL A 250 17.73 17.96 -32.92
N ASP A 251 16.97 19.00 -33.20
CA ASP A 251 15.79 19.40 -32.43
C ASP A 251 14.59 18.52 -32.84
N VAL A 252 13.94 17.90 -31.87
CA VAL A 252 12.86 16.91 -31.99
C VAL A 252 11.51 17.52 -31.55
N GLY A 253 11.40 18.85 -31.52
CA GLY A 253 10.13 19.55 -31.29
C GLY A 253 9.07 19.33 -32.39
N GLU A 254 8.20 20.33 -32.64
CA GLU A 254 7.11 20.20 -33.63
C GLU A 254 7.60 19.94 -35.06
N LYS A 255 8.77 20.50 -35.41
CA LYS A 255 9.43 20.34 -36.69
C LYS A 255 10.90 20.04 -36.47
N TYR A 256 11.40 19.00 -37.13
CA TYR A 256 12.80 18.62 -37.02
C TYR A 256 13.70 19.70 -37.61
N SER A 257 14.70 20.13 -36.85
CA SER A 257 15.72 21.08 -37.30
C SER A 257 17.11 20.64 -36.82
N VAL A 258 18.16 20.97 -37.57
CA VAL A 258 19.54 20.73 -37.13
C VAL A 258 20.08 22.02 -36.53
N ILE A 259 20.48 21.95 -35.26
CA ILE A 259 21.00 23.09 -34.50
C ILE A 259 22.48 23.29 -34.80
N GLU A 260 23.24 22.21 -34.76
CA GLU A 260 24.68 22.21 -34.93
C GLU A 260 25.09 21.00 -35.77
N CYS A 261 26.08 21.19 -36.66
CA CYS A 261 26.62 20.14 -37.50
C CYS A 261 28.12 20.36 -37.70
N ASN A 262 28.92 19.39 -37.29
CA ASN A 262 30.38 19.43 -37.37
C ASN A 262 30.91 18.13 -38.01
N PRO A 263 31.56 18.20 -39.19
CA PRO A 263 31.77 19.39 -40.03
C PRO A 263 30.47 19.93 -40.67
N PRO A 264 30.43 21.20 -41.11
CA PRO A 264 29.25 21.78 -41.74
C PRO A 264 29.02 21.17 -43.13
N LEU A 265 27.83 20.60 -43.35
CA LEU A 265 27.44 19.93 -44.59
C LEU A 265 26.61 20.82 -45.56
N GLY A 266 26.41 22.10 -45.21
CA GLY A 266 25.75 23.09 -46.07
C GLY A 266 24.33 22.69 -46.52
N GLN A 267 24.03 22.90 -47.79
CA GLN A 267 22.69 22.70 -48.39
C GLN A 267 22.17 21.26 -48.28
N VAL A 268 23.07 20.27 -48.25
CA VAL A 268 22.70 18.85 -48.18
C VAL A 268 21.87 18.56 -46.92
N VAL A 269 22.16 19.24 -45.81
CA VAL A 269 21.40 19.08 -44.56
C VAL A 269 19.97 19.57 -44.70
N CYS A 270 19.75 20.69 -45.39
CA CYS A 270 18.42 21.27 -45.61
C CYS A 270 17.52 20.34 -46.43
N ASP A 271 18.09 19.70 -47.46
CA ASP A 271 17.35 18.76 -48.31
C ASP A 271 16.99 17.48 -47.54
N LEU A 272 17.92 16.97 -46.73
CA LEU A 272 17.70 15.81 -45.87
C LEU A 272 16.68 16.10 -44.75
N LEU A 273 16.71 17.29 -44.16
CA LEU A 273 15.74 17.74 -43.16
C LEU A 273 14.34 17.91 -43.76
N SER A 274 14.23 18.37 -45.00
CA SER A 274 12.95 18.49 -45.70
C SER A 274 12.33 17.11 -45.92
N GLN A 275 13.14 16.12 -46.29
CA GLN A 275 12.71 14.72 -46.37
C GLN A 275 12.30 14.17 -45.01
N LEU A 276 13.11 14.39 -43.96
CA LEU A 276 12.81 13.91 -42.61
C LEU A 276 11.49 14.49 -42.08
N ASN A 277 11.23 15.78 -42.28
CA ASN A 277 9.97 16.40 -41.87
C ASN A 277 8.75 15.87 -42.64
N SER A 278 8.93 15.38 -43.87
CA SER A 278 7.86 14.79 -44.66
C SER A 278 7.62 13.31 -44.35
N THR A 279 8.67 12.51 -44.17
CA THR A 279 8.55 11.05 -44.00
C THR A 279 8.56 10.60 -42.54
N ARG A 280 9.16 11.42 -41.65
CA ARG A 280 9.50 11.08 -40.26
C ARG A 280 10.38 9.83 -40.14
N ASP A 281 11.12 9.49 -41.18
CA ASP A 281 12.05 8.35 -41.19
C ASP A 281 13.45 8.77 -40.72
N PHE A 282 13.67 8.66 -39.40
CA PHE A 282 14.96 8.94 -38.78
C PHE A 282 16.07 7.98 -39.21
N PHE A 283 15.74 6.72 -39.48
CA PHE A 283 16.75 5.71 -39.80
C PHE A 283 17.39 5.99 -41.16
N THR A 284 16.56 6.30 -42.16
CA THR A 284 17.05 6.71 -43.48
C THR A 284 17.81 8.03 -43.41
N PHE A 285 17.34 8.98 -42.61
CA PHE A 285 18.03 10.26 -42.40
C PHE A 285 19.43 10.08 -41.82
N ILE A 286 19.60 9.30 -40.74
CA ILE A 286 20.90 9.03 -40.10
C ILE A 286 21.87 8.37 -41.10
N LYS A 287 21.38 7.41 -41.90
CA LYS A 287 22.20 6.78 -42.96
C LYS A 287 22.68 7.77 -44.00
N LYS A 288 21.79 8.63 -44.50
CA LYS A 288 22.14 9.65 -45.50
C LYS A 288 23.08 10.71 -44.92
N MET A 289 22.89 11.12 -43.67
CA MET A 289 23.81 12.03 -42.97
C MET A 289 25.21 11.41 -42.86
N ARG A 290 25.32 10.13 -42.50
CA ARG A 290 26.61 9.42 -42.46
C ARG A 290 27.30 9.40 -43.82
N GLN A 291 26.55 9.19 -44.90
CA GLN A 291 27.07 9.23 -46.27
C GLN A 291 27.51 10.64 -46.68
N ALA A 292 26.76 11.68 -46.30
CA ALA A 292 27.11 13.06 -46.59
C ALA A 292 28.44 13.46 -45.95
N PHE A 293 28.71 13.05 -44.70
CA PHE A 293 30.02 13.26 -44.07
C PHE A 293 31.16 12.60 -44.88
N LEU A 294 30.98 11.37 -45.33
CA LEU A 294 31.99 10.67 -46.14
C LEU A 294 32.24 11.37 -47.49
N LEU A 295 31.17 11.83 -48.17
CA LEU A 295 31.29 12.54 -49.44
C LEU A 295 31.97 13.90 -49.29
N SER A 296 31.67 14.62 -48.20
CA SER A 296 32.28 15.92 -47.92
C SER A 296 33.80 15.82 -47.77
N GLU A 297 34.31 14.74 -47.15
CA GLU A 297 35.76 14.54 -47.05
C GLU A 297 36.39 14.27 -48.41
N LYS A 298 35.78 13.40 -49.22
CA LYS A 298 36.29 13.11 -50.57
C LYS A 298 36.37 14.36 -51.42
N GLN A 299 35.38 15.25 -51.31
CA GLN A 299 35.38 16.51 -52.02
C GLN A 299 36.51 17.44 -51.53
N ILE A 300 36.68 17.58 -50.21
CA ILE A 300 37.79 18.35 -49.63
C ILE A 300 39.16 17.77 -50.05
N ALA A 301 39.29 16.44 -50.10
CA ALA A 301 40.52 15.78 -50.53
C ALA A 301 40.82 16.06 -52.01
N LEU A 302 39.81 16.03 -52.87
CA LEU A 302 39.94 16.34 -54.29
C LEU A 302 40.32 17.81 -54.51
N GLU A 303 39.67 18.74 -53.81
CA GLU A 303 40.00 20.17 -53.87
C GLU A 303 41.44 20.44 -53.43
N LYS A 304 41.90 19.77 -52.37
CA LYS A 304 43.32 19.84 -51.94
C LYS A 304 44.28 19.32 -52.99
N GLN A 305 43.95 18.21 -53.66
CA GLN A 305 44.77 17.67 -54.75
C GLN A 305 44.82 18.64 -55.94
N LEU A 306 43.69 19.24 -56.31
CA LEU A 306 43.63 20.23 -57.37
C LEU A 306 44.49 21.46 -57.03
N ALA A 307 44.37 22.00 -55.82
CA ALA A 307 45.19 23.12 -55.34
C ALA A 307 46.68 22.78 -55.28
N GLN A 308 47.05 21.52 -54.99
CA GLN A 308 48.44 21.07 -55.00
C GLN A 308 49.02 20.97 -56.42
N ASN A 309 48.19 20.63 -57.40
CA ASN A 309 48.61 20.50 -58.81
C ASN A 309 48.61 21.84 -59.57
N GLU A 310 47.83 22.82 -59.12
CA GLU A 310 47.76 24.17 -59.70
C GLU A 310 49.14 24.85 -59.89
N PRO A 311 50.07 24.87 -58.92
CA PRO A 311 51.39 25.46 -59.11
C PRO A 311 52.25 24.72 -60.14
N GLU A 312 52.08 23.40 -60.27
CA GLU A 312 52.79 22.63 -61.30
C GLU A 312 52.27 23.00 -62.68
N LEU A 313 50.95 23.12 -62.83
CA LEU A 313 50.32 23.57 -64.08
C LEU A 313 50.81 24.96 -64.46
N ASN A 314 50.79 25.93 -63.54
CA ASN A 314 51.31 27.29 -63.77
C ASN A 314 52.78 27.28 -64.20
N ARG A 315 53.61 26.43 -63.58
CA ARG A 315 55.03 26.28 -63.98
C ARG A 315 55.19 25.77 -65.41
N PHE A 316 54.35 24.83 -65.84
CA PHE A 316 54.36 24.34 -67.23
C PHE A 316 53.87 25.42 -68.21
N GLU A 317 52.82 26.16 -67.85
CA GLU A 317 52.30 27.26 -68.66
C GLU A 317 53.35 28.35 -68.89
N ASP A 318 54.05 28.77 -67.82
CA ASP A 318 55.11 29.76 -67.90
C ASP A 318 56.30 29.28 -68.74
N LYS A 319 56.75 28.04 -68.51
CA LYS A 319 57.93 27.49 -69.22
C LYS A 319 57.65 27.21 -70.70
N LEU A 320 56.45 26.75 -71.01
CA LEU A 320 56.05 26.47 -72.40
C LEU A 320 55.48 27.70 -73.10
N ALA A 321 55.14 28.76 -72.38
CA ALA A 321 54.40 29.90 -72.90
C ALA A 321 53.15 29.43 -73.66
N PHE A 322 52.39 28.53 -73.05
CA PHE A 322 51.26 27.82 -73.66
C PHE A 322 50.19 27.57 -72.61
N THR A 323 48.94 27.94 -72.90
CA THR A 323 47.78 27.69 -72.04
C THR A 323 46.71 26.94 -72.82
N MET A 324 45.94 26.12 -72.10
CA MET A 324 44.83 25.33 -72.64
C MET A 324 43.60 25.52 -71.76
N GLU A 325 42.54 26.08 -72.32
CA GLU A 325 41.33 26.43 -71.59
C GLU A 325 40.12 25.74 -72.22
N GLY A 326 39.30 25.08 -71.40
CA GLY A 326 38.01 24.54 -71.85
C GLY A 326 37.00 25.68 -71.97
N VAL A 327 36.46 25.92 -73.17
CA VAL A 327 35.52 27.02 -73.44
C VAL A 327 34.07 26.52 -73.45
N ARG A 328 33.85 25.32 -73.98
CA ARG A 328 32.55 24.63 -74.04
C ARG A 328 32.77 23.15 -73.79
N ASP A 329 31.68 22.39 -73.57
CA ASP A 329 31.72 20.95 -73.29
C ASP A 329 32.59 20.16 -74.29
N ASP A 330 32.59 20.56 -75.57
CA ASP A 330 33.37 19.92 -76.63
C ASP A 330 34.41 20.85 -77.29
N ALA A 331 34.78 21.99 -76.71
CA ALA A 331 35.71 22.94 -77.36
C ALA A 331 36.85 23.39 -76.44
N ILE A 332 38.08 23.26 -76.95
CA ILE A 332 39.31 23.60 -76.23
C ILE A 332 40.01 24.75 -76.95
N LEU A 333 40.28 25.83 -76.22
CA LEU A 333 41.09 26.96 -76.66
C LEU A 333 42.54 26.73 -76.30
N PHE A 334 43.40 26.80 -77.30
CA PHE A 334 44.84 26.74 -77.15
C PHE A 334 45.42 28.13 -77.37
N THR A 335 46.22 28.62 -76.44
CA THR A 335 46.87 29.93 -76.55
C THR A 335 48.38 29.79 -76.41
N PHE A 336 49.13 30.24 -77.41
CA PHE A 336 50.56 30.40 -77.36
C PHE A 336 50.93 31.85 -77.04
N LYS A 337 51.82 32.03 -76.07
CA LYS A 337 52.50 33.28 -75.73
C LYS A 337 53.94 33.22 -76.26
N CYS A 338 54.63 34.37 -76.31
CA CYS A 338 56.04 34.47 -76.70
C CYS A 338 56.35 33.82 -78.07
N ILE A 339 55.45 34.01 -79.05
CA ILE A 339 55.67 33.57 -80.44
C ILE A 339 56.41 34.64 -81.23
N TYR A 340 56.08 35.92 -81.02
CA TYR A 340 56.72 37.05 -81.68
C TYR A 340 57.95 37.49 -80.88
N GLU A 341 59.11 37.56 -81.53
CA GLU A 341 60.36 37.98 -80.87
C GLU A 341 60.33 39.46 -80.46
N ASN A 342 59.60 40.28 -81.21
CA ASN A 342 59.50 41.73 -80.99
C ASN A 342 58.40 42.14 -79.99
N ASP A 343 57.44 41.26 -79.71
CA ASP A 343 56.33 41.54 -78.80
C ASP A 343 55.89 40.25 -78.07
N SER A 344 56.40 40.07 -76.86
CA SER A 344 56.06 38.93 -76.00
C SER A 344 54.60 38.96 -75.49
N SER A 345 53.91 40.10 -75.61
CA SER A 345 52.53 40.27 -75.17
C SER A 345 51.51 39.78 -76.20
N ARG A 346 51.90 39.73 -77.48
CA ARG A 346 51.06 39.19 -78.56
C ARG A 346 50.87 37.68 -78.37
N LYS A 347 49.61 37.25 -78.42
CA LYS A 347 49.20 35.85 -78.26
C LYS A 347 48.66 35.32 -79.58
N CYS A 348 49.00 34.07 -79.90
CA CYS A 348 48.35 33.33 -80.98
C CYS A 348 47.42 32.30 -80.34
N SER A 349 46.17 32.24 -80.77
CA SER A 349 45.22 31.28 -80.22
C SER A 349 44.45 30.56 -81.31
N PHE A 350 43.99 29.36 -81.00
CA PHE A 350 43.07 28.62 -81.86
C PHE A 350 42.17 27.72 -81.01
N THR A 351 40.93 27.55 -81.44
CA THR A 351 39.92 26.76 -80.75
C THR A 351 39.65 25.50 -81.55
N VAL A 352 39.81 24.33 -80.92
CA VAL A 352 39.53 23.02 -81.52
C VAL A 352 38.23 22.47 -80.95
N ASP A 353 37.34 22.05 -81.84
CA ASP A 353 36.18 21.23 -81.53
C ASP A 353 36.61 19.77 -81.42
N VAL A 354 36.22 19.11 -80.32
CA VAL A 354 36.59 17.76 -79.92
C VAL A 354 35.38 16.80 -80.06
N GLY A 355 34.50 17.08 -81.02
CA GLY A 355 33.44 16.14 -81.42
C GLY A 355 33.95 14.88 -82.14
N GLU A 356 33.11 14.28 -82.99
CA GLU A 356 33.43 13.04 -83.72
C GLU A 356 34.69 13.17 -84.62
N LYS A 357 34.89 14.37 -85.18
CA LYS A 357 36.07 14.77 -85.94
C LYS A 357 36.58 16.10 -85.42
N TYR A 358 37.91 16.22 -85.31
CA TYR A 358 38.52 17.47 -84.91
C TYR A 358 38.35 18.52 -85.99
N SER A 359 37.83 19.68 -85.60
CA SER A 359 37.76 20.86 -86.46
C SER A 359 38.28 22.08 -85.71
N VAL A 360 38.86 23.04 -86.43
CA VAL A 360 39.25 24.33 -85.83
C VAL A 360 38.11 25.30 -86.06
N ILE A 361 37.54 25.78 -84.97
CA ILE A 361 36.43 26.74 -84.98
C ILE A 361 36.97 28.15 -85.26
N GLU A 362 38.08 28.49 -84.61
CA GLU A 362 38.67 29.83 -84.64
C GLU A 362 40.19 29.71 -84.60
N CYS A 363 40.90 30.57 -85.35
CA CYS A 363 42.35 30.61 -85.39
C CYS A 363 42.80 32.06 -85.59
N ASN A 364 43.54 32.59 -84.62
CA ASN A 364 44.00 33.97 -84.60
C ASN A 364 45.51 34.00 -84.30
N PRO A 365 46.37 34.48 -85.22
CA PRO A 365 46.05 34.92 -86.60
C PRO A 365 45.64 33.75 -87.52
N PRO A 366 44.90 34.00 -88.63
CA PRO A 366 44.46 32.95 -89.54
C PRO A 366 45.64 32.34 -90.31
N LEU A 367 45.85 31.03 -90.17
CA LEU A 367 46.94 30.28 -90.82
C LEU A 367 46.57 29.64 -92.18
N GLY A 368 45.38 29.95 -92.70
CA GLY A 368 44.91 29.49 -94.02
C GLY A 368 44.94 27.96 -94.20
N GLN A 369 45.43 27.52 -95.37
CA GLN A 369 45.43 26.11 -95.79
C GLN A 369 46.25 25.19 -94.86
N VAL A 370 47.25 25.75 -94.16
CA VAL A 370 48.12 24.97 -93.26
C VAL A 370 47.30 24.32 -92.14
N VAL A 371 46.23 24.96 -91.67
CA VAL A 371 45.36 24.41 -90.63
C VAL A 371 44.61 23.18 -91.14
N CYS A 372 44.09 23.22 -92.37
CA CYS A 372 43.35 22.12 -92.97
C CYS A 372 44.21 20.87 -93.16
N ASP A 373 45.47 21.06 -93.57
CA ASP A 373 46.43 19.96 -93.76
C ASP A 373 46.80 19.32 -92.41
N LEU A 374 47.02 20.16 -91.39
CA LEU A 374 47.32 19.71 -90.03
C LEU A 374 46.11 19.00 -89.38
N LEU A 375 44.89 19.47 -89.62
CA LEU A 375 43.66 18.82 -89.13
C LEU A 375 43.41 17.48 -89.81
N SER A 376 43.71 17.36 -91.11
CA SER A 376 43.61 16.09 -91.82
C SER A 376 44.58 15.06 -91.23
N GLN A 377 45.80 15.51 -90.89
CA GLN A 377 46.78 14.68 -90.18
C GLN A 377 46.28 14.31 -88.78
N LEU A 378 45.77 15.26 -88.00
CA LEU A 378 45.26 15.00 -86.64
C LEU A 378 44.10 14.00 -86.64
N ASN A 379 43.15 14.13 -87.57
CA ASN A 379 42.04 13.18 -87.69
C ASN A 379 42.49 11.77 -88.09
N SER A 380 43.63 11.64 -88.78
CA SER A 380 44.21 10.35 -89.16
C SER A 380 45.10 9.74 -88.08
N THR A 381 45.96 10.53 -87.43
CA THR A 381 46.96 10.02 -86.48
C THR A 381 46.47 10.05 -85.04
N ARG A 382 45.49 10.89 -84.72
CA ARG A 382 45.03 11.21 -83.37
C ARG A 382 46.15 11.71 -82.45
N ASP A 383 47.26 12.19 -83.02
CA ASP A 383 48.42 12.71 -82.29
C ASP A 383 48.32 14.23 -82.09
N PHE A 384 47.69 14.61 -80.98
CA PHE A 384 47.54 16.00 -80.57
C PHE A 384 48.86 16.71 -80.27
N PHE A 385 49.84 16.00 -79.72
CA PHE A 385 51.10 16.63 -79.32
C PHE A 385 51.88 17.09 -80.57
N THR A 386 51.98 16.21 -81.58
CA THR A 386 52.60 16.57 -82.85
C THR A 386 51.83 17.67 -83.56
N PHE A 387 50.50 17.64 -83.50
CA PHE A 387 49.65 18.70 -84.04
C PHE A 387 49.91 20.06 -83.38
N ILE A 388 49.86 20.14 -82.04
CA ILE A 388 50.13 21.38 -81.29
C ILE A 388 51.55 21.90 -81.58
N LYS A 389 52.54 21.00 -81.65
CA LYS A 389 53.92 21.37 -81.99
C LYS A 389 54.02 21.96 -83.41
N LYS A 390 53.36 21.35 -84.39
CA LYS A 390 53.31 21.85 -85.77
C LYS A 390 52.52 23.17 -85.89
N MET A 391 51.41 23.31 -85.17
CA MET A 391 50.65 24.57 -85.08
C MET A 391 51.53 25.70 -84.53
N ARG A 392 52.27 25.44 -83.44
CA ARG A 392 53.22 26.41 -82.88
C ARG A 392 54.30 26.83 -83.89
N GLN A 393 54.82 25.88 -84.66
CA GLN A 393 55.79 26.16 -85.72
C GLN A 393 55.17 26.98 -86.86
N ALA A 394 53.93 26.70 -87.24
CA ALA A 394 53.20 27.46 -88.25
C ALA A 394 52.99 28.92 -87.81
N PHE A 395 52.57 29.15 -86.56
CA PHE A 395 52.48 30.50 -86.00
C PHE A 395 53.83 31.24 -85.98
N ARG A 396 54.93 30.56 -85.63
CA ARG A 396 56.27 31.16 -85.68
C ARG A 396 56.70 31.57 -87.09
N LYS A 397 56.42 30.73 -88.09
CA LYS A 397 56.73 31.04 -89.50
C LYS A 397 55.91 32.24 -89.98
N ASN A 398 54.61 32.26 -89.69
CA ASN A 398 53.74 33.37 -90.06
C ASN A 398 54.16 34.69 -89.36
N ALA A 399 54.58 34.62 -88.10
CA ALA A 399 55.11 35.78 -87.38
C ALA A 399 56.40 36.35 -88.01
N LEU A 400 57.31 35.49 -88.49
CA LEU A 400 58.52 35.92 -89.20
C LEU A 400 58.16 36.63 -90.51
N GLU A 401 57.21 36.07 -91.28
CA GLU A 401 56.74 36.63 -92.55
C GLU A 401 56.09 38.01 -92.37
N GLU A 402 55.28 38.21 -91.31
CA GLU A 402 54.70 39.51 -90.94
C GLU A 402 55.74 40.58 -90.59
N THR A 403 56.96 40.19 -90.20
CA THR A 403 58.02 41.14 -89.78
C THR A 403 58.90 41.59 -90.95
N THR A 404 58.89 40.84 -92.06
CA THR A 404 59.70 41.10 -93.27
C THR A 404 59.00 41.94 -94.34
N VAL A 405 57.73 42.28 -94.13
CA VAL A 405 56.91 43.19 -94.96
C VAL A 405 56.86 44.56 -94.28
#